data_AF-A0A2W4EK17-F1
#
_entry.id   AF-A0A2W4EK17-F1
#
_cell.length_a   1.000
_cell.length_b   1.000
_cell.length_c   1.000
_cell.angle_alpha   90.00
_cell.angle_beta   90.00
_cell.angle_gamma   90.00
#
_symmetry.space_group_name_H-M   'P 1'
#
loop_
_entity.id
_entity.type
_entity.pdbx_description
1 polymer ?
#
loop_
_entity_poly.entity_id
_entity_poly.type
_entity_poly.pdbx_seq_one_letter_code
_entity_poly.pdbx_strand_id
1 'polypeptide(L)' 'MRNPELEEWCRSQERFLIQHIECLRQGRIRVHAVENNRFIDTTDDVTANFKKQLADLRACFRDRK' A
#
# COMPACT_ATOMS: atom_id res chain seq x y z
N MET A 1 -9.13 12.28 19.41
CA MET A 1 -8.11 13.31 19.09
C MET A 1 -8.20 13.63 17.60
N ARG A 2 -8.62 14.85 17.24
CA ARG A 2 -8.59 15.36 15.86
C ARG A 2 -7.21 15.97 15.65
N ASN A 3 -6.21 15.15 15.34
CA ASN A 3 -4.94 15.68 14.83
C ASN A 3 -5.11 15.84 13.31
N PRO A 4 -5.28 17.08 12.80
CA PRO A 4 -5.57 17.32 11.39
C PRO A 4 -4.43 16.82 10.49
N GLU A 5 -3.19 16.94 10.95
CA GLU A 5 -2.00 16.49 10.23
C GLU A 5 -1.98 14.96 10.10
N LEU A 6 -2.41 14.25 11.15
CA LEU A 6 -2.53 12.79 11.10
C LEU A 6 -3.65 12.35 10.15
N GLU A 7 -4.78 13.06 10.13
CA GLU A 7 -5.88 12.75 9.22
C GLU A 7 -5.48 13.01 7.76
N GLU A 8 -4.79 14.13 7.49
CA GLU A 8 -4.25 14.46 6.18
C GLU A 8 -3.20 13.43 5.73
N TRP A 9 -2.25 13.09 6.60
CA TRP A 9 -1.23 12.09 6.33
C TRP A 9 -1.86 10.75 5.94
N CYS A 10 -2.85 10.29 6.70
CA CYS A 10 -3.53 9.04 6.40
C CYS A 10 -4.36 9.08 5.11
N ARG A 11 -5.06 10.18 4.81
CA ARG A 11 -5.75 10.34 3.52
C ARG A 11 -4.75 10.31 2.36
N SER A 12 -3.55 10.84 2.57
CA SER A 12 -2.45 10.76 1.60
C SER A 12 -1.96 9.32 1.43
N GLN A 13 -1.76 8.57 2.53
CA GLN A 13 -1.40 7.15 2.48
C GLN A 13 -2.46 6.28 1.80
N GLU A 14 -3.74 6.53 2.07
CA GLU A 14 -4.83 5.79 1.40
C GLU A 14 -4.81 6.03 -0.12
N ARG A 15 -4.68 7.29 -0.56
CA ARG A 15 -4.57 7.62 -1.98
C ARG A 15 -3.35 6.98 -2.63
N PHE A 16 -2.20 7.03 -1.93
CA PHE A 16 -0.97 6.39 -2.38
C PHE A 16 -1.18 4.89 -2.60
N LEU A 17 -1.72 4.17 -1.60
CA LEU A 17 -1.92 2.72 -1.66
C LEU A 17 -2.89 2.33 -2.78
N ILE A 18 -4.03 3.03 -2.91
CA ILE A 18 -5.01 2.76 -3.96
C ILE A 18 -4.36 2.92 -5.34
N GLN A 19 -3.69 4.04 -5.59
CA GLN A 19 -3.06 4.31 -6.88
C GLN A 19 -2.00 3.26 -7.24
N HIS A 20 -1.17 2.86 -6.28
CA HIS A 20 -0.10 1.88 -6.54
C HIS A 20 -0.65 0.48 -6.74
N ILE A 21 -1.68 0.06 -5.99
CA ILE A 21 -2.36 -1.21 -6.21
C ILE A 21 -2.94 -1.27 -7.64
N GLU A 22 -3.54 -0.18 -8.12
CA GLU A 22 -4.06 -0.12 -9.49
C GLU A 22 -2.94 -0.22 -10.54
N CYS A 23 -1.83 0.49 -10.33
CA CYS A 23 -0.67 0.41 -11.22
C CYS A 23 -0.05 -1.00 -11.26
N LEU A 24 0.07 -1.67 -10.11
CA LEU A 24 0.55 -3.05 -10.02
C LEU A 24 -0.42 -4.01 -10.74
N ARG A 25 -1.73 -3.89 -10.49
CA ARG A 25 -2.78 -4.72 -11.14
C ARG A 25 -2.80 -4.55 -12.66
N GLN A 26 -2.55 -3.33 -13.15
CA GLN A 26 -2.49 -3.04 -14.59
C GLN A 26 -1.16 -3.44 -15.25
N GLY A 27 -0.19 -3.95 -14.47
CA GLY A 27 1.15 -4.27 -14.97
C GLY A 27 1.99 -3.03 -15.34
N ARG A 28 1.59 -1.83 -14.89
CA ARG A 28 2.34 -0.58 -15.10
C ARG A 28 3.57 -0.50 -14.20
N ILE A 29 3.55 -1.21 -13.08
CA ILE A 29 4.67 -1.38 -12.16
C ILE A 29 4.89 -2.88 -12.00
N ARG A 30 6.16 -3.31 -12.06
CA ARG A 30 6.61 -4.63 -11.62
C ARG A 30 7.65 -4.45 -10.53
N VAL A 31 7.62 -5.33 -9.54
CA VAL A 31 8.56 -5.28 -8.42
C VAL A 31 9.36 -6.55 -8.43
N HIS A 32 10.68 -6.41 -8.35
CA HIS A 32 11.60 -7.53 -8.31
C HIS A 32 12.46 -7.43 -7.05
N ALA A 33 12.56 -8.54 -6.32
CA ALA A 33 13.58 -8.70 -5.28
C ALA A 33 14.87 -9.24 -5.91
N VAL A 34 16.02 -8.84 -5.35
CA VAL A 34 17.32 -9.38 -5.73
C VAL A 34 17.76 -10.34 -4.64
N GLU A 35 17.80 -11.63 -4.96
CA GLU A 35 18.27 -12.68 -4.05
C GLU A 35 19.24 -13.59 -4.78
N ASN A 36 20.40 -13.85 -4.18
CA ASN A 36 21.44 -14.74 -4.75
C ASN A 36 21.77 -14.42 -6.23
N ASN A 37 21.92 -13.13 -6.57
CA ASN A 37 22.16 -12.63 -7.94
C ASN A 37 21.06 -12.99 -8.96
N ARG A 38 19.82 -13.23 -8.50
CA ARG A 38 18.65 -13.45 -9.36
C ARG A 38 17.56 -12.45 -9.06
N PHE A 39 16.85 -12.03 -10.11
CA PHE A 39 15.61 -11.25 -9.98
C PHE A 39 14.44 -12.21 -9.78
N ILE A 40 13.73 -12.04 -8.67
CA ILE A 40 12.49 -12.75 -8.38
C ILE A 40 11.35 -11.76 -8.52
N ASP A 41 10.37 -12.05 -9.37
CA ASP A 41 9.16 -11.24 -9.48
C ASP A 41 8.34 -11.38 -8.20
N THR A 42 8.18 -10.28 -7.48
CA THR A 42 7.45 -10.18 -6.22
C THR A 42 6.26 -9.22 -6.36
N THR A 43 5.84 -8.92 -7.59
CA THR A 43 4.75 -7.98 -7.87
C THR A 43 3.46 -8.39 -7.15
N ASP A 44 3.13 -9.68 -7.13
CA ASP A 44 1.93 -10.18 -6.45
C ASP A 44 2.04 -10.11 -4.93
N ASP A 45 3.20 -10.45 -4.37
CA ASP A 45 3.47 -10.36 -2.92
C ASP A 45 3.39 -8.90 -2.44
N VAL A 46 3.98 -7.98 -3.18
CA VAL A 46 3.92 -6.54 -2.88
C VAL A 46 2.49 -6.03 -3.02
N THR A 47 1.75 -6.48 -4.04
CA THR A 47 0.33 -6.14 -4.20
C THR A 47 -0.51 -6.62 -3.02
N ALA A 48 -0.28 -7.85 -2.54
CA ALA A 48 -0.95 -8.38 -1.36
C ALA A 48 -0.60 -7.60 -0.09
N ASN A 49 0.67 -7.21 0.08
CA ASN A 49 1.11 -6.38 1.20
C ASN A 49 0.43 -5.01 1.19
N PHE A 50 0.39 -4.32 0.04
CA PHE A 50 -0.28 -3.02 -0.06
C PHE A 50 -1.78 -3.11 0.21
N LYS A 51 -2.46 -4.17 -0.24
CA LYS A 51 -3.86 -4.42 0.11
C LYS A 51 -4.06 -4.59 1.61
N LYS A 52 -3.15 -5.29 2.29
CA LYS A 52 -3.17 -5.44 3.75
C LYS A 52 -2.96 -4.10 4.45
N GLN A 53 -1.95 -3.33 4.07
CA GLN A 53 -1.70 -1.99 4.63
C GLN A 53 -2.91 -1.05 4.46
N LEU A 54 -3.59 -1.10 3.31
CA LEU A 54 -4.81 -0.33 3.07
C LEU A 54 -5.95 -0.77 4.00
N ALA A 55 -6.12 -2.07 4.22
CA ALA A 55 -7.11 -2.59 5.15
C ALA A 55 -6.82 -2.18 6.60
N ASP A 56 -5.56 -2.28 7.02
CA ASP A 56 -5.09 -1.89 8.36
C ASP A 56 -5.27 -0.38 8.58
N LEU A 57 -4.93 0.44 7.59
CA LEU A 57 -5.15 1.89 7.62
C LEU A 57 -6.64 2.21 7.83
N ARG A 58 -7.54 1.57 7.06
CA ARG A 58 -8.99 1.77 7.19
C ARG A 58 -9.54 1.29 8.52
N ALA A 59 -9.02 0.19 9.07
CA ALA A 59 -9.40 -0.30 10.40
C ALA A 59 -9.03 0.72 11.48
N CYS A 60 -7.79 1.23 11.46
CA CYS A 60 -7.33 2.28 12.37
C CYS A 60 -8.22 3.54 12.37
N PHE A 61 -8.87 3.89 11.24
CA PHE A 61 -9.82 5.00 11.18
C PHE A 61 -11.21 4.67 11.71
N ARG A 62 -11.69 3.45 11.51
CA ARG A 62 -12.99 3.02 12.01
C ARG A 62 -12.99 2.93 13.54
N ASP A 63 -11.94 2.37 14.12
CA ASP A 63 -11.83 2.17 15.57
C ASP A 63 -11.55 3.48 16.34
N ARG A 64 -11.29 4.59 15.63
CA ARG A 64 -11.05 5.92 16.19
C ARG A 64 -12.22 6.91 15.98
N LYS A 65 -13.28 6.50 15.28
CA LYS A 65 -14.53 7.26 15.14
C LYS A 65 -15.50 6.91 16.25
#